data_AF-A0A5S3XZR1-F1
#
_entry.id   AF-A0A5S3XZR1-F1
#
_cell.length_a   1.000
_cell.length_b   1.000
_cell.length_c   1.000
_cell.angle_alpha   90.00
_cell.angle_beta   90.00
_cell.angle_gamma   90.00
#
_symmetry.space_group_name_H-M   'P 1'
#
loop_
_entity.id
_entity.type
_entity.pdbx_description
1 polymer ?
#
loop_
_entity_poly.entity_id
_entity_poly.type
_entity_poly.pdbx_seq_one_letter_code
_entity_poly.pdbx_strand_id
1 'polypeptide(L)' 'HQVLEDVVITTNYILRSLNDMTQSTAHEASVSMNYALSRSLDTGVYLKYSSFNPQENGFTADSAYKQGVGAYVSYRF' A
#
# COMPACT_ATOMS: atom_id res chain seq x y z
N HIS A 1 -6.97 -6.61 -28.57
CA HIS A 1 -6.92 -5.93 -27.27
C HIS A 1 -5.57 -6.21 -26.67
N GLN A 2 -4.74 -5.19 -26.46
CA GLN A 2 -3.46 -5.37 -25.78
C GLN A 2 -3.74 -5.33 -24.28
N VAL A 3 -3.51 -6.44 -23.58
CA VAL A 3 -3.76 -6.56 -22.13
C VAL A 3 -3.04 -5.46 -21.33
N LEU A 4 -1.93 -4.92 -21.86
CA LEU A 4 -1.15 -3.86 -21.21
C LEU A 4 -1.83 -2.48 -21.24
N GLU A 5 -2.75 -2.21 -22.16
CA GLU A 5 -3.44 -0.90 -22.24
C GLU A 5 -4.41 -0.70 -21.05
N ASP A 6 -4.96 -1.79 -20.54
CA ASP A 6 -5.93 -1.78 -19.43
C ASP A 6 -5.26 -2.03 -18.06
N VAL A 7 -3.95 -2.26 -18.03
CA VAL A 7 -3.18 -2.53 -16.80
C VAL A 7 -2.40 -1.30 -16.37
N VAL A 8 -2.58 -0.90 -15.11
CA VAL A 8 -1.75 0.11 -14.46
C VAL A 8 -1.03 -0.52 -13.27
N ILE A 9 0.30 -0.49 -13.30
CA ILE A 9 1.14 -0.89 -12.18
C ILE A 9 1.65 0.37 -11.49
N THR A 10 1.39 0.47 -10.19
CA THR A 10 1.84 1.59 -9.36
C THR A 10 2.82 1.07 -8.31
N THR A 11 3.94 1.75 -8.15
CA THR A 11 4.88 1.50 -7.06
C THR A 11 5.04 2.78 -6.24
N ASN A 12 5.07 2.65 -4.91
CA ASN A 12 5.27 3.79 -4.03
C ASN A 12 6.33 3.45 -2.99
N TYR A 13 7.11 4.46 -2.62
CA TYR A 13 8.03 4.40 -1.51
C TYR A 13 7.92 5.66 -0.68
N ILE A 14 7.79 5.50 0.64
CA ILE A 14 7.66 6.60 1.60
C ILE A 14 8.70 6.41 2.69
N LEU A 15 9.53 7.43 2.89
CA LEU A 15 10.40 7.56 4.05
C LEU A 15 9.75 8.55 5.02
N ARG A 16 9.58 8.14 6.28
CA ARG A 16 9.07 9.00 7.35
C ARG A 16 10.15 9.21 8.40
N SER A 17 10.43 10.47 8.73
CA SER A 17 11.16 10.84 9.94
C SER A 17 10.20 10.75 11.12
N LEU A 18 10.63 10.12 12.20
CA LEU A 18 9.82 9.89 13.39
C LEU A 18 10.49 10.61 14.56
N ASN A 19 10.19 11.90 14.66
CA ASN A 19 10.67 12.69 15.78
C ASN A 19 9.92 12.26 17.04
N ASP A 20 10.62 12.25 18.17
CA ASP A 20 10.07 11.91 19.49
C ASP A 20 9.58 10.45 19.62
N MET A 21 10.04 9.56 18.74
CA MET A 21 9.83 8.12 18.82
C MET A 21 11.16 7.37 19.04
N THR A 22 11.10 6.12 19.52
CA THR A 22 12.28 5.27 19.70
C THR A 22 12.94 4.95 18.36
N GLN A 23 12.14 4.67 17.33
CA GLN A 23 12.59 4.59 15.95
C GLN A 23 12.73 6.00 15.38
N SER A 24 13.89 6.32 14.81
CA SER A 24 14.14 7.63 14.18
C SER A 24 13.55 7.74 12.77
N THR A 25 13.37 6.61 12.07
CA THR A 25 12.82 6.57 10.71
C THR A 25 11.97 5.33 10.48
N ALA A 26 11.00 5.43 9.57
CA ALA A 26 10.27 4.29 9.02
C ALA A 26 10.19 4.35 7.49
N HIS A 27 10.28 3.18 6.87
CA HIS A 27 10.20 2.99 5.43
C HIS A 27 8.90 2.24 5.11
N GLU A 28 8.19 2.71 4.09
CA GLU A 28 7.02 2.03 3.55
C GLU A 28 7.21 1.86 2.04
N ALA A 29 6.92 0.65 1.55
CA ALA A 29 6.93 0.34 0.14
C ALA A 29 5.61 -0.31 -0.23
N SER A 30 5.04 0.04 -1.37
CA SER A 30 3.87 -0.64 -1.91
C SER A 30 3.98 -0.85 -3.40
N VAL A 31 3.37 -1.93 -3.87
CA VAL A 31 3.12 -2.20 -5.28
C VAL A 31 1.65 -2.54 -5.43
N SER A 32 1.02 -1.99 -6.45
CA SER A 32 -0.34 -2.34 -6.82
C SER A 32 -0.47 -2.52 -8.32
N MET A 33 -1.42 -3.35 -8.72
CA MET A 33 -1.80 -3.58 -10.10
C MET A 33 -3.30 -3.37 -10.21
N ASN A 34 -3.69 -2.56 -11.17
CA ASN A 34 -5.07 -2.29 -11.54
C ASN A 34 -5.34 -2.84 -12.93
N TYR A 35 -6.53 -3.38 -13.15
CA TYR A 35 -7.04 -3.78 -14.45
C TYR A 35 -8.40 -3.12 -14.70
N ALA A 36 -8.51 -2.36 -15.78
CA ALA A 36 -9.76 -1.75 -16.22
C ALA A 36 -10.64 -2.81 -16.91
N LEU A 37 -11.73 -3.21 -16.26
CA LEU A 37 -12.72 -4.13 -16.84
C LEU A 37 -13.63 -3.41 -17.85
N SER A 38 -13.91 -2.13 -17.59
CA SER A 38 -14.66 -1.23 -18.46
C SER A 38 -14.30 0.23 -18.13
N ARG A 39 -14.91 1.20 -18.84
CA ARG A 39 -14.73 2.64 -18.53
C ARG A 39 -15.16 3.02 -17.10
N SER A 40 -16.04 2.25 -16.48
CA SER A 40 -16.61 2.54 -15.17
C SER A 40 -16.28 1.50 -14.10
N LEU A 41 -15.59 0.41 -14.46
CA LEU A 41 -15.30 -0.69 -13.54
C LEU A 41 -13.83 -1.07 -13.61
N ASP A 42 -13.17 -1.09 -12.46
CA ASP A 42 -11.79 -1.56 -12.32
C ASP A 42 -11.66 -2.54 -11.15
N THR A 43 -10.67 -3.41 -11.23
CA THR A 43 -10.28 -4.33 -10.15
C THR A 43 -8.80 -4.20 -9.92
N GLY A 44 -8.36 -4.39 -8.68
CA GLY A 44 -6.95 -4.27 -8.35
C GLY A 44 -6.52 -5.13 -7.19
N VAL A 45 -5.21 -5.37 -7.15
CA VAL A 45 -4.52 -6.02 -6.04
C VAL A 45 -3.39 -5.12 -5.56
N TYR A 46 -3.07 -5.19 -4.28
CA TYR A 46 -1.94 -4.47 -3.72
C TYR A 46 -1.19 -5.30 -2.70
N LEU A 47 0.10 -5.01 -2.61
CA LEU A 47 1.01 -5.43 -1.56
C LEU A 47 1.62 -4.19 -0.94
N LYS A 48 1.69 -4.16 0.40
CA LYS A 48 2.39 -3.12 1.15
C LYS A 48 3.33 -3.74 2.17
N TYR A 49 4.42 -3.04 2.43
CA TYR A 49 5.37 -3.31 3.50
C TYR A 49 5.65 -2.01 4.25
N SER A 50 5.80 -2.09 5.57
CA SER A 50 6.21 -0.99 6.45
C SER A 50 7.18 -1.51 7.49
N SER A 51 8.29 -0.80 7.68
CA SER A 51 9.28 -1.07 8.73
C SER A 51 8.89 -0.44 10.09
N PHE A 52 7.77 0.28 10.16
CA PHE A 52 7.31 0.92 11.40
C PHE A 52 6.99 -0.12 12.47
N ASN A 53 7.52 0.05 13.67
CA ASN A 53 7.32 -0.85 14.79
C ASN A 53 6.55 -0.15 15.93
N PRO A 54 5.25 -0.44 16.09
CA PRO A 54 4.41 0.21 17.10
C PRO A 54 4.91 -0.04 18.52
N GLN A 55 5.27 -1.29 18.82
CA GLN A 55 5.66 -1.70 20.17
C GLN A 55 6.94 -0.99 20.61
N GLU A 56 7.92 -0.87 19.70
CA GLU A 56 9.16 -0.14 19.95
C GLU A 56 8.92 1.34 20.20
N ASN A 57 7.90 1.91 19.56
CA ASN A 57 7.48 3.30 19.73
C ASN A 57 6.45 3.49 20.86
N GLY A 58 6.24 2.48 21.72
CA GLY A 58 5.39 2.59 22.92
C GLY A 58 3.88 2.47 22.66
N PHE A 59 3.45 2.12 21.45
CA PHE A 59 2.05 1.86 21.15
C PHE A 59 1.65 0.46 21.64
N THR A 60 0.47 0.37 22.25
CA THR A 60 -0.10 -0.89 22.79
C THR A 60 -0.66 -1.82 21.72
N ALA A 61 -0.92 -1.30 20.52
CA ALA A 61 -1.49 -2.07 19.43
C ALA A 61 -0.38 -2.63 18.54
N ASP A 62 -0.41 -3.95 18.33
CA ASP A 62 0.40 -4.62 17.29
C ASP A 62 -0.13 -4.36 15.87
N SER A 63 -1.05 -3.39 15.73
CA SER A 63 -1.85 -3.18 14.52
C SER A 63 -1.19 -2.32 13.45
N ALA A 64 0.10 -1.96 13.58
CA ALA A 64 0.79 -1.54 12.36
C ALA A 64 1.00 -2.77 11.51
N TYR A 65 0.17 -2.87 10.48
CA TYR A 65 0.32 -3.78 9.36
C TYR A 65 1.70 -3.56 8.71
N LYS A 66 2.73 -4.23 9.26
CA LYS A 66 4.09 -4.29 8.70
C LYS A 66 4.07 -4.84 7.30
N GLN A 67 3.08 -5.68 7.00
CA GLN A 67 2.79 -6.20 5.69
C GLN A 67 1.28 -6.16 5.47
N GLY A 68 0.86 -5.96 4.23
CA GLY A 68 -0.54 -6.05 3.86
C GLY A 68 -0.68 -6.52 2.42
N VAL A 69 -1.66 -7.39 2.20
CA VAL A 69 -2.14 -7.78 0.89
C VAL A 69 -3.63 -7.48 0.83
N GLY A 70 -4.10 -7.04 -0.32
CA GLY A 70 -5.53 -6.85 -0.51
C GLY A 70 -5.91 -6.82 -1.98
N ALA A 71 -7.21 -6.91 -2.20
CA ALA A 71 -7.83 -6.78 -3.51
C ALA A 71 -9.06 -5.86 -3.37
N TYR A 72 -9.44 -5.22 -4.46
CA TYR A 72 -10.62 -4.36 -4.51
C TYR A 72 -11.28 -4.40 -5.89
N VAL A 73 -12.54 -4.00 -5.90
CA VAL A 73 -13.31 -3.65 -7.09
C VAL A 73 -13.81 -2.23 -6.90
N SER A 74 -13.66 -1.40 -7.91
CA SER A 74 -14.09 0.00 -7.90
C SER A 74 -15.06 0.26 -9.04
N TYR A 75 -16.05 1.11 -8.76
CA TYR A 75 -17.00 1.59 -9.75
C TYR A 75 -16.99 3.12 -9.77
N ARG A 76 -16.91 3.72 -10.97
CA ARG A 76 -16.91 5.18 -11.18
C ARG A 76 -18.13 5.61 -12.00
N PHE A 77 -18.83 6.62 -11.49
CA PHE A 77 -20.01 7.24 -12.11
C PHE A 77 -19.62 8.37 -13.06
#